data_AF-A0AAU6BYJ9-F1
#
_entry.id   AF-A0AAU6BYJ9-F1
#
_cell.length_a   1.000
_cell.length_b   1.000
_cell.length_c   1.000
_cell.angle_alpha   90.00
_cell.angle_beta   90.00
_cell.angle_gamma   90.00
#
_symmetry.space_group_name_H-M   'P 1'
#
loop_
_entity.id
_entity.type
_entity.pdbx_description
1 polymer ?
#
loop_
_entity_poly.entity_id
_entity_poly.type
_entity_poly.pdbx_seq_one_letter_code
_entity_poly.pdbx_strand_id
1 'polypeptide(L)' 'MPLFSVVERHWVVERTFAWLGRCRRLSKDYEYLRVCSENAVHLSMTMLLVRRLERSAH' A
#
# COMPACT_ATOMS: atom_id res chain seq x y z
N MET A 1 5.43 -6.30 29.98
CA MET A 1 4.56 -6.67 28.85
C MET A 1 3.81 -5.42 28.45
N PRO A 2 4.08 -4.79 27.29
CA PRO A 2 3.32 -3.61 26.93
C PRO A 2 1.87 -4.02 26.66
N LEU A 3 0.95 -3.29 27.31
CA LEU A 3 -0.50 -3.43 27.18
C LEU A 3 -0.92 -2.88 25.81
N PHE A 4 -1.83 -3.56 25.11
CA PHE A 4 -2.37 -3.10 23.82
C PHE A 4 -2.89 -1.65 23.95
N SER A 5 -2.29 -0.71 23.20
CA SER A 5 -2.67 0.69 23.17
C SER A 5 -3.39 0.98 21.86
N VAL A 6 -4.62 1.50 21.95
CA VAL A 6 -5.39 1.86 20.76
C VAL A 6 -4.75 3.10 20.13
N VAL A 7 -4.12 2.91 18.97
CA VAL A 7 -3.57 4.00 18.19
C VAL A 7 -4.70 4.66 17.40
N GLU A 8 -4.95 5.94 17.66
CA GLU A 8 -5.89 6.71 16.87
C GLU A 8 -5.51 6.67 15.39
N ARG A 9 -6.50 6.42 14.51
CA ARG A 9 -6.32 6.33 13.04
C ARG A 9 -5.57 5.10 12.53
N HIS A 10 -5.53 3.99 13.29
CA HIS A 10 -5.02 2.70 12.81
C HIS A 10 -5.56 2.29 11.42
N TRP A 11 -6.82 2.63 11.14
CA TRP A 11 -7.47 2.36 9.86
C TRP A 11 -6.71 2.94 8.65
N VAL A 12 -5.92 4.00 8.80
CA VAL A 12 -5.14 4.60 7.70
C VAL A 12 -4.05 3.64 7.23
N VAL A 13 -3.37 2.99 8.18
CA VAL A 13 -2.32 2.01 7.91
C VAL A 13 -2.94 0.75 7.29
N GLU A 14 -4.00 0.22 7.89
CA GLU A 14 -4.73 -0.93 7.36
C GLU A 14 -5.24 -0.69 5.94
N ARG A 15 -5.76 0.51 5.66
CA ARG A 15 -6.24 0.87 4.32
C ARG A 15 -5.12 0.93 3.30
N THR A 16 -3.93 1.36 3.72
CA THR A 16 -2.74 1.35 2.87
C THR A 16 -2.38 -0.09 2.48
N PHE A 17 -2.34 -1.01 3.44
CA PHE A 17 -2.14 -2.43 3.16
C PHE A 17 -3.25 -3.04 2.30
N ALA A 18 -4.51 -2.64 2.50
CA ALA A 18 -5.62 -3.08 1.66
C ALA A 18 -5.46 -2.63 0.19
N TRP A 19 -4.91 -1.43 -0.06
CA TRP A 19 -4.58 -0.99 -1.43
C TRP A 19 -3.40 -1.75 -2.02
N LEU A 20 -2.33 -1.97 -1.24
CA LEU A 20 -1.18 -2.77 -1.67
C LEU A 20 -1.60 -4.21 -2.01
N GLY A 21 -2.50 -4.80 -1.21
CA GLY A 21 -3.05 -6.15 -1.42
C GLY A 21 -3.83 -6.32 -2.72
N ARG A 22 -4.29 -5.23 -3.36
CA ARG A 22 -4.88 -5.31 -4.72
C ARG A 22 -3.84 -5.57 -5.81
N CYS A 23 -2.55 -5.37 -5.53
CA CYS A 23 -1.46 -5.65 -6.44
C CYS A 23 -0.93 -7.06 -6.17
N ARG A 24 -1.31 -8.04 -7.01
CA ARG A 24 -0.89 -9.45 -6.87
C ARG A 24 0.63 -9.64 -6.72
N ARG A 25 1.43 -8.77 -7.36
CA ARG A 25 2.89 -8.78 -7.29
C ARG A 25 3.43 -8.54 -5.86
N LEU A 26 2.70 -7.79 -5.03
CA LEU A 26 3.05 -7.54 -3.63
C LEU A 26 2.52 -8.61 -2.66
N SER A 27 1.81 -9.63 -3.15
CA SER A 27 1.24 -10.68 -2.29
C SER A 27 2.31 -11.56 -1.63
N LYS A 28 3.49 -11.68 -2.25
CA LYS A 28 4.68 -12.34 -1.70
C LYS A 28 5.90 -11.58 -2.20
N ASP A 29 7.00 -11.70 -1.48
CA ASP A 29 8.27 -11.17 -1.96
C ASP A 29 8.85 -12.12 -3.02
N TYR A 30 8.56 -11.80 -4.28
CA TYR A 30 9.06 -12.56 -5.43
C TYR A 30 10.37 -11.99 -5.96
N GLU A 31 10.76 -10.79 -5.52
CA GLU A 31 11.87 -10.05 -6.11
C GLU A 31 13.18 -10.41 -5.42
N TYR A 32 14.21 -10.73 -6.19
CA TYR A 32 15.53 -11.01 -5.63
C TYR A 32 16.22 -9.74 -5.11
N LEU A 33 16.01 -8.62 -5.82
CA LEU A 33 16.58 -7.33 -5.47
C LEU A 33 15.56 -6.50 -4.72
N ARG A 34 15.97 -5.98 -3.56
CA ARG A 34 15.18 -5.07 -2.74
C ARG A 34 14.69 -3.83 -3.51
N VAL A 35 15.50 -3.30 -4.44
CA VAL A 35 15.11 -2.15 -5.27
C VAL A 35 13.87 -2.48 -6.12
N CYS A 36 13.73 -3.71 -6.59
CA CYS A 36 12.57 -4.13 -7.36
C CYS A 36 11.30 -4.19 -6.49
N SER A 37 11.41 -4.70 -5.25
CA SER A 37 10.27 -4.75 -4.33
C SER A 37 9.86 -3.34 -3.86
N GLU A 38 10.82 -2.47 -3.57
CA GLU A 38 10.59 -1.05 -3.28
C GLU A 38 9.86 -0.35 -4.45
N ASN A 39 10.35 -0.54 -5.68
CA ASN A 39 9.72 0.03 -6.87
C ASN A 39 8.29 -0.48 -7.09
N ALA A 40 8.02 -1.75 -6.77
CA ALA A 40 6.67 -2.31 -6.87
C ALA A 40 5.69 -1.62 -5.91
N VAL A 41 6.13 -1.27 -4.69
CA VAL A 41 5.34 -0.50 -3.73
C VAL A 41 5.07 0.91 -4.28
N HIS A 42 6.10 1.62 -4.75
CA HIS A 42 5.93 2.96 -5.33
C HIS A 42 4.98 2.98 -6.54
N LEU A 43 5.11 1.99 -7.43
CA LEU A 43 4.24 1.83 -8.59
C LEU A 43 2.79 1.62 -8.17
N SER A 44 2.55 0.78 -7.16
CA SER A 44 1.19 0.52 -6.65
C SER A 44 0.50 1.78 -6.12
N MET A 45 1.25 2.64 -5.41
CA MET A 45 0.74 3.89 -4.88
C MET A 45 0.51 4.93 -5.99
N THR A 46 1.38 4.95 -7.00
CA THR A 46 1.22 5.80 -8.18
C THR A 46 -0.07 5.46 -8.94
N MET A 47 -0.33 4.16 -9.18
CA MET A 47 -1.58 3.71 -9.80
C MET A 47 -2.83 4.11 -9.00
N LEU A 48 -2.75 4.08 -7.66
CA LEU A 48 -3.83 4.54 -6.80
C LEU A 48 -4.09 6.06 -6.96
N LEU A 49 -3.02 6.86 -7.00
CA LEU A 49 -3.12 8.31 -7.18
C LEU A 49 -3.73 8.66 -8.54
N VAL A 50 -3.30 8.00 -9.62
CA VAL A 50 -3.87 8.19 -10.96
C VAL A 50 -5.39 7.95 -10.97
N ARG A 51 -5.86 6.85 -10.36
CA ARG A 51 -7.31 6.55 -10.25
C ARG A 51 -8.09 7.57 -9.43
N ARG A 52 -7.43 8.23 -8.46
CA ARG A 52 -8.06 9.30 -7.67
C ARG A 52 -8.14 10.59 -8.46
N LEU A 53 -7.12 10.92 -9.24
CA LEU A 53 -7.13 12.07 -10.14
C LEU A 53 -8.26 11.94 -11.16
N GLU A 54 -8.39 10.77 -11.78
CA GLU A 54 -9.49 10.47 -12.72
C GLU A 54 -10.87 10.68 -12.07
N ARG A 55 -11.06 10.15 -10.85
CA ARG A 55 -12.30 10.31 -10.09
C ARG A 55 -12.59 11.76 -9.69
N SER A 56 -11.56 12.55 -9.41
CA SER A 56 -11.71 13.95 -9.02
C SER A 56 -11.94 14.88 -10.20
N ALA A 57 -11.60 14.45 -11.43
CA ALA A 57 -11.80 15.20 -12.65
C ALA A 57 -13.23 15.06 -13.22
N HIS A 58 -13.96 14.02 -12.80
CA HIS A 58 -15.40 13.86 -13.05
C HIS A 58 -16.21 14.57 -11.96
#